data_AF-A0A946FJ76-F1
#
_entry.id   AF-A0A946FJ76-F1
#
_cell.length_a   1.000
_cell.length_b   1.000
_cell.length_c   1.000
_cell.angle_alpha   90.00
_cell.angle_beta   90.00
_cell.angle_gamma   90.00
#
_symmetry.space_group_name_H-M   'P 1'
#
loop_
_entity.id
_entity.type
_entity.pdbx_description
1 polymer ?
#
loop_
_entity_poly.entity_id
_entity_poly.type
_entity_poly.pdbx_seq_one_letter_code
_entity_poly.pdbx_strand_id
1 'polypeptide(L)'
;VDQNDFLETLSGWVNSLIKKDPYKLIALICRYPKQAMELKDELEKMISCEVRVAYRDQFSFEPGVMISNIHQIKGLEFDAVALINPSEELYPSKNIESRNMIYVGVTRAQEDLLVIGRDSFSKSLL
;
A
#
# COMPACT_ATOMS: atom_id res chain seq x y z
N VAL A 1 -9.98 6.46 14.28
CA VAL A 1 -8.52 6.22 14.32
C VAL A 1 -7.86 7.55 14.12
N ASP A 2 -7.03 7.98 15.07
CA ASP A 2 -6.26 9.23 14.96
C ASP A 2 -5.31 9.13 13.74
N GLN A 3 -5.04 10.23 13.03
CA GLN A 3 -4.15 10.23 11.87
C GLN A 3 -2.74 9.74 12.25
N ASN A 4 -2.31 10.04 13.48
CA ASN A 4 -1.03 9.57 14.03
C ASN A 4 -1.01 8.05 14.20
N ASP A 5 -2.08 7.46 14.73
CA ASP A 5 -2.17 6.00 14.98
C ASP A 5 -2.08 5.18 13.67
N PHE A 6 -2.69 5.68 12.60
CA PHE A 6 -2.58 5.08 11.26
C PHE A 6 -1.14 5.06 10.75
N LEU A 7 -0.44 6.19 10.83
CA LEU A 7 0.93 6.30 10.33
C LEU A 7 1.93 5.56 11.21
N GLU A 8 1.74 5.56 12.53
CA GLU A 8 2.53 4.78 13.48
C GLU A 8 2.40 3.28 13.22
N THR A 9 1.18 2.80 13.00
CA THR A 9 0.94 1.38 12.66
C THR A 9 1.61 1.00 11.34
N LEU A 10 1.42 1.82 10.30
CA LEU A 10 2.00 1.56 8.98
C LEU A 10 3.53 1.58 9.01
N SER A 11 4.13 2.61 9.61
CA SER A 11 5.59 2.74 9.74
C SER A 11 6.18 1.63 10.62
N GLY A 12 5.50 1.24 11.70
CA GLY A 12 5.88 0.11 12.54
C GLY A 12 5.92 -1.21 11.77
N TRP A 13 4.88 -1.48 10.96
CA TRP A 13 4.82 -2.65 10.10
C TRP A 13 5.94 -2.68 9.07
N VAL A 14 6.15 -1.57 8.34
CA VAL A 14 7.24 -1.43 7.36
C VAL A 14 8.61 -1.66 8.01
N ASN A 15 8.87 -1.00 9.15
CA ASN A 15 10.13 -1.16 9.88
C ASN A 15 10.35 -2.60 10.38
N SER A 16 9.28 -3.28 10.79
CA SER A 16 9.35 -4.69 11.19
C SER A 16 9.76 -5.60 10.03
N LEU A 17 9.22 -5.36 8.83
CA LEU A 17 9.56 -6.13 7.64
C LEU A 17 11.01 -5.91 7.21
N ILE A 18 11.45 -4.65 7.14
CA ILE A 18 12.84 -4.30 6.78
C ILE A 18 13.83 -4.87 7.78
N LYS A 19 13.52 -4.84 9.08
CA LYS A 19 14.38 -5.45 10.11
C LYS A 19 14.49 -6.97 9.98
N LYS A 20 13.41 -7.62 9.55
CA LYS A 20 13.36 -9.07 9.36
C LYS A 20 14.13 -9.48 8.11
N ASP A 21 13.95 -8.74 7.02
CA ASP A 21 14.64 -8.95 5.76
C ASP A 21 14.80 -7.62 5.00
N PRO A 22 16.03 -7.08 4.92
CA PRO A 22 16.29 -5.82 4.23
C PRO A 22 16.20 -5.95 2.70
N TYR A 23 16.10 -7.17 2.17
CA TYR A 23 15.98 -7.42 0.74
C TYR A 23 14.52 -7.47 0.25
N LYS A 24 13.53 -7.36 1.15
CA LYS A 24 12.12 -7.35 0.76
C LYS A 24 11.75 -6.12 -0.07
N LEU A 25 10.98 -6.35 -1.12
CA LEU A 25 10.27 -5.34 -1.87
C LEU A 25 8.86 -5.14 -1.26
N ILE A 26 8.68 -4.00 -0.61
CA ILE A 26 7.44 -3.64 0.10
C ILE A 26 6.67 -2.60 -0.71
N ALA A 27 5.44 -2.91 -1.09
CA ALA A 27 4.60 -2.01 -1.87
C ALA A 27 3.42 -1.46 -1.06
N LEU A 28 3.32 -0.13 -0.94
CA LEU A 28 2.19 0.57 -0.33
C LEU A 28 1.27 1.07 -1.44
N ILE A 29 0.04 0.58 -1.45
CA ILE A 29 -0.89 0.71 -2.57
C ILE A 29 -2.05 1.60 -2.20
N CYS A 30 -2.09 2.79 -2.80
CA CYS A 30 -3.19 3.73 -2.66
C CYS A 30 -4.21 3.57 -3.81
N ARG A 31 -5.40 4.17 -3.66
CA ARG A 31 -6.36 4.25 -4.77
C ARG A 31 -5.88 5.24 -5.83
N TYR A 32 -5.47 6.44 -5.40
CA TYR A 32 -5.14 7.55 -6.29
C TYR A 32 -3.67 7.99 -6.16
N PRO A 33 -3.05 8.49 -7.25
CA PRO A 33 -1.67 8.98 -7.21
C PRO A 33 -1.42 10.11 -6.20
N LYS A 34 -2.40 11.00 -5.99
CA LYS A 34 -2.29 12.10 -5.00
C LYS A 34 -2.08 11.57 -3.58
N GLN A 35 -2.83 10.54 -3.20
CA GLN A 35 -2.70 9.88 -1.90
C GLN A 35 -1.35 9.19 -1.75
N ALA A 36 -0.81 8.61 -2.82
CA ALA A 36 0.52 8.01 -2.80
C ALA A 36 1.62 9.05 -2.52
N MET A 37 1.53 10.23 -3.14
CA MET A 37 2.48 11.33 -2.89
C MET A 37 2.36 11.90 -1.47
N GLU A 38 1.13 12.12 -0.98
CA GLU A 38 0.90 12.58 0.39
C GLU A 38 1.43 11.58 1.42
N LEU A 39 1.17 10.29 1.22
CA LEU A 39 1.64 9.22 2.10
C LEU A 39 3.17 9.14 2.12
N LYS A 40 3.83 9.35 0.98
CA LYS A 40 5.30 9.39 0.88
C LYS A 40 5.87 10.48 1.79
N ASP A 41 5.37 11.71 1.67
CA ASP A 41 5.86 12.87 2.43
C ASP A 41 5.62 12.74 3.94
N GLU A 42 4.56 12.03 4.35
CA GLU A 42 4.29 11.71 5.75
C GLU A 42 5.21 10.59 6.25
N LEU A 43 5.37 9.52 5.47
CA LEU A 43 6.10 8.32 5.87
C LEU A 43 7.61 8.56 5.93
N GLU A 44 8.20 9.33 5.00
CA GLU A 44 9.62 9.69 5.00
C GLU A 44 10.06 10.45 6.27
N LYS A 45 9.12 11.09 6.98
CA LYS A 45 9.41 11.74 8.26
C LYS A 45 9.48 10.76 9.43
N MET A 46 8.95 9.55 9.26
CA MET A 46 8.81 8.55 10.33
C MET A 46 9.76 7.37 10.17
N ILE A 47 10.16 7.05 8.93
CA ILE A 47 11.08 5.94 8.64
C ILE A 47 12.38 6.47 8.05
N SER A 48 13.49 5.83 8.40
CA SER A 48 14.83 6.24 7.96
C SER A 48 15.23 5.69 6.59
N CYS A 49 14.37 4.90 5.95
CA CYS A 49 14.62 4.37 4.61
C CYS A 49 13.98 5.25 3.53
N GLU A 50 14.57 5.23 2.34
CA GLU A 50 14.03 5.92 1.18
C GLU A 50 12.70 5.30 0.75
N VAL A 51 11.70 6.16 0.50
CA VAL A 51 10.39 5.76 0.01
C VAL A 51 10.27 6.19 -1.44
N ARG A 52 10.21 5.21 -2.35
CA ARG A 52 10.15 5.49 -3.78
C ARG A 52 8.72 5.54 -4.26
N VAL A 53 8.39 6.53 -5.09
CA VAL A 53 7.08 6.57 -5.76
C VAL A 53 7.25 5.95 -7.13
N ALA A 54 6.55 4.85 -7.40
CA ALA A 54 6.54 4.25 -8.71
C ALA A 54 5.32 4.71 -9.51
N TYR A 55 5.61 5.26 -10.70
CA TYR A 55 4.60 5.74 -11.62
C TYR A 55 4.89 5.28 -13.05
N ARG A 56 3.87 4.78 -13.74
CA ARG A 56 3.93 4.25 -15.11
C ARG A 56 5.02 3.18 -15.26
N ASP A 57 6.08 3.47 -16.03
CA ASP A 57 7.13 2.52 -16.36
C ASP A 57 8.35 2.63 -15.43
N GLN A 58 8.28 3.45 -14.37
CA GLN A 58 9.40 3.70 -13.46
C GLN A 58 9.41 2.74 -12.25
N PHE A 59 8.96 1.51 -12.44
CA PHE A 59 9.05 0.50 -11.39
C PHE A 59 10.48 0.01 -11.25
N SER A 60 11.10 0.30 -10.08
CA SER A 60 12.31 -0.37 -9.64
C SER A 60 11.93 -1.57 -8.78
N PHE A 61 12.45 -2.74 -9.12
CA PHE A 61 12.29 -3.98 -8.34
C PHE A 61 13.44 -4.18 -7.35
N GLU A 62 14.26 -3.15 -7.14
CA GLU A 62 15.26 -3.18 -6.09
C GLU A 62 14.58 -3.27 -4.71
N PRO A 63 15.20 -3.92 -3.72
CA PRO A 63 14.69 -3.96 -2.36
C PRO A 63 14.32 -2.59 -1.77
N GLY A 64 13.37 -2.59 -0.84
CA GLY A 64 12.96 -1.40 -0.09
C GLY A 64 11.48 -1.07 -0.24
N VAL A 65 11.14 0.17 0.13
CA VAL A 65 9.75 0.64 0.19
C VAL A 65 9.37 1.40 -1.07
N MET A 66 8.24 1.02 -1.65
CA MET A 66 7.67 1.65 -2.82
C MET A 66 6.21 2.01 -2.56
N ILE A 67 5.77 3.16 -3.07
CA ILE A 67 4.38 3.60 -3.04
C ILE A 67 3.88 3.76 -4.47
N SER A 68 2.70 3.23 -4.75
CA SER A 68 2.05 3.39 -6.05
C SER A 68 0.53 3.38 -5.90
N ASN A 69 -0.19 3.46 -7.02
CA ASN A 69 -1.64 3.35 -7.05
C ASN A 69 -2.11 2.05 -7.70
N ILE A 70 -3.31 1.61 -7.31
CA ILE A 70 -3.85 0.29 -7.65
C ILE A 70 -3.92 -0.01 -9.15
N HIS A 71 -3.98 1.01 -10.01
CA HIS A 71 -4.03 0.83 -11.46
C HIS A 71 -2.69 0.46 -12.10
N GLN A 72 -1.57 0.72 -11.40
CA GLN A 72 -0.23 0.56 -11.97
C GLN A 72 0.45 -0.75 -11.56
N ILE A 73 -0.10 -1.47 -10.59
CA ILE A 73 0.51 -2.69 -10.06
C ILE A 73 0.12 -3.98 -10.79
N LYS A 74 -0.67 -3.87 -11.87
CA LYS A 74 -1.15 -5.04 -12.60
C LYS A 74 0.02 -5.75 -13.27
N GLY A 75 0.19 -7.04 -12.97
CA GLY A 75 1.28 -7.85 -13.50
C GLY A 75 2.61 -7.69 -12.77
N LEU A 76 2.62 -6.94 -11.66
CA LEU A 76 3.75 -6.87 -10.73
C LEU A 76 3.52 -7.82 -9.57
N GLU A 77 4.56 -8.17 -8.83
CA GLU A 77 4.48 -8.95 -7.59
C GLU A 77 5.47 -8.39 -6.58
N PHE A 78 5.11 -8.50 -5.30
CA PHE A 78 5.86 -7.92 -4.19
C PHE A 78 5.91 -8.91 -3.03
N ASP A 79 7.03 -8.92 -2.29
CA ASP A 79 7.15 -9.75 -1.08
C ASP A 79 6.09 -9.36 -0.05
N ALA A 80 5.87 -8.05 0.08
CA ALA A 80 4.87 -7.49 0.98
C ALA A 80 4.03 -6.39 0.32
N VAL A 81 2.73 -6.38 0.61
CA VAL A 81 1.80 -5.34 0.13
C VAL A 81 1.01 -4.75 1.30
N ALA A 82 0.92 -3.42 1.36
CA ALA A 82 -0.04 -2.72 2.19
C ALA A 82 -1.12 -2.07 1.31
N LEU A 83 -2.38 -2.49 1.43
CA LEU A 83 -3.51 -1.84 0.78
C LEU A 83 -4.03 -0.70 1.66
N ILE A 84 -3.91 0.53 1.17
CA ILE A 84 -4.18 1.75 1.93
C ILE A 84 -5.61 2.24 1.71
N ASN A 85 -6.32 2.40 2.83
CA ASN A 85 -7.69 2.86 2.98
C ASN A 85 -8.66 2.26 1.96
N PRO A 86 -8.85 0.93 1.89
CA PRO A 86 -9.86 0.34 1.01
C PRO A 86 -11.27 0.51 1.59
N SER A 87 -11.74 1.75 1.73
CA SER A 87 -13.05 2.10 2.27
C SER A 87 -14.16 1.97 1.24
N GLU A 88 -15.43 1.99 1.68
CA GLU A 88 -16.59 1.97 0.77
C GLU A 88 -16.65 3.20 -0.15
N GLU A 89 -16.07 4.33 0.26
CA GLU A 89 -15.98 5.54 -0.55
C GLU A 89 -14.96 5.38 -1.69
N LEU A 90 -13.78 4.84 -1.39
CA LEU A 90 -12.70 4.65 -2.36
C LEU A 90 -12.90 3.41 -3.23
N TYR A 91 -13.59 2.40 -2.69
CA TYR A 91 -13.90 1.15 -3.35
C TYR A 91 -15.37 0.77 -3.10
N PRO A 92 -16.33 1.40 -3.80
CA PRO A 92 -17.74 1.06 -3.64
C PRO A 92 -18.02 -0.40 -3.97
N SER A 93 -18.63 -1.13 -3.04
CA SER A 93 -18.88 -2.58 -3.13
C SER A 93 -19.88 -2.99 -4.19
N LYS A 94 -20.72 -2.04 -4.62
CA LYS A 94 -21.64 -2.21 -5.75
C LYS A 94 -20.93 -2.10 -7.12
N ASN A 95 -19.73 -1.55 -7.16
CA ASN A 95 -18.94 -1.45 -8.37
C ASN A 95 -18.02 -2.68 -8.51
N ILE A 96 -18.23 -3.45 -9.58
CA ILE A 96 -17.43 -4.65 -9.89
C ILE A 96 -15.94 -4.31 -10.08
N GLU A 97 -15.63 -3.15 -10.64
CA GLU A 97 -14.25 -2.72 -10.84
C GLU A 97 -13.53 -2.48 -9.52
N SER A 98 -14.22 -1.94 -8.51
CA SER A 98 -13.66 -1.76 -7.17
C SER A 98 -13.29 -3.09 -6.52
N ARG A 99 -14.14 -4.11 -6.66
CA ARG A 99 -13.85 -5.48 -6.20
C ARG A 99 -12.63 -6.05 -6.90
N ASN A 100 -12.57 -5.92 -8.23
CA ASN A 100 -11.44 -6.38 -9.02
C ASN A 100 -10.14 -5.70 -8.62
N MET A 101 -10.18 -4.41 -8.32
CA MET A 101 -9.00 -3.67 -7.88
C MET A 101 -8.50 -4.12 -6.51
N ILE A 102 -9.39 -4.33 -5.53
CA ILE A 102 -9.02 -4.90 -4.24
C ILE A 102 -8.41 -6.30 -4.43
N TYR A 103 -9.05 -7.15 -5.23
CA TYR A 103 -8.56 -8.48 -5.53
C TYR A 103 -7.16 -8.45 -6.18
N VAL A 104 -6.94 -7.55 -7.14
CA VAL A 104 -5.61 -7.36 -7.76
C VAL A 104 -4.60 -6.98 -6.68
N GLY A 105 -4.87 -5.98 -5.85
CA GLY A 105 -3.97 -5.52 -4.79
C GLY A 105 -3.60 -6.62 -3.79
N VAL A 106 -4.61 -7.37 -3.31
CA VAL A 106 -4.41 -8.49 -2.38
C VAL A 106 -3.56 -9.59 -3.02
N THR A 107 -3.84 -9.96 -4.27
CA THR A 107 -3.10 -11.02 -4.97
C THR A 107 -1.70 -10.61 -5.45
N ARG A 108 -1.27 -9.37 -5.20
CA ARG A 108 0.10 -8.94 -5.49
C ARG A 108 1.08 -9.26 -4.35
N ALA A 109 0.58 -9.57 -3.15
CA ALA A 109 1.42 -9.96 -2.01
C ALA A 109 1.83 -11.42 -2.13
N GLN A 110 3.13 -11.70 -2.06
CA GLN A 110 3.66 -13.06 -2.01
C GLN A 110 3.72 -13.61 -0.59
N GLU A 111 4.16 -12.82 0.39
CA GLU A 111 4.34 -13.27 1.76
C GLU A 111 3.48 -12.51 2.77
N ASP A 112 3.58 -11.17 2.78
CA ASP A 112 2.96 -10.34 3.80
C ASP A 112 1.91 -9.40 3.20
N LEU A 113 0.69 -9.42 3.74
CA LEU A 113 -0.38 -8.49 3.36
C LEU A 113 -0.86 -7.70 4.57
N LEU A 114 -0.84 -6.37 4.46
CA LEU A 114 -1.48 -5.46 5.39
C LEU A 114 -2.67 -4.78 4.70
N VAL A 115 -3.83 -4.79 5.35
CA VAL A 115 -4.97 -3.95 4.95
C VAL A 115 -5.21 -2.95 6.07
N ILE A 116 -5.04 -1.67 5.78
CA ILE A 116 -5.10 -0.61 6.79
C ILE A 116 -5.88 0.58 6.25
N GLY A 117 -6.67 1.23 7.10
CA GLY A 117 -7.48 2.37 6.74
C GLY A 117 -7.89 3.17 7.96
N ARG A 118 -8.34 4.40 7.73
CA ARG A 118 -8.84 5.29 8.79
C ARG A 118 -10.34 5.09 9.02
N ASP A 119 -11.02 4.62 7.97
CA ASP A 119 -12.47 4.44 7.92
C ASP A 119 -12.86 2.95 7.94
N SER A 120 -14.17 2.70 7.99
CA SER A 120 -14.70 1.35 7.78
C SER A 120 -14.32 0.83 6.40
N PHE A 121 -13.83 -0.41 6.36
CA PHE A 121 -13.47 -1.07 5.11
C PHE A 121 -14.68 -1.29 4.21
N SER A 122 -14.41 -1.27 2.90
CA SER A 122 -15.37 -1.62 1.86
C SER A 122 -15.95 -3.00 2.14
N LYS A 123 -17.26 -3.16 1.91
CA LYS A 123 -17.90 -4.48 1.96
C LYS A 123 -17.37 -5.44 0.89
N SER A 124 -16.57 -4.96 -0.06
CA SER A 124 -15.85 -5.80 -1.02
C SER A 124 -14.78 -6.68 -0.38
N LEU A 125 -14.35 -6.37 0.85
CA LEU A 125 -13.38 -7.15 1.62
C LEU A 125 -14.03 -8.24 2.49
N LEU A 126 -15.35 -8.24 2.62
CA LEU A 126 -16.16 -9.20 3.40
C LEU A 126 -16.85 -10.19 2.47
#